data_AF-A0A5N5SJA1-F1
#
_entry.id   AF-A0A5N5SJA1-F1
#
_cell.length_a   1.000
_cell.length_b   1.000
_cell.length_c   1.000
_cell.angle_alpha   90.00
_cell.angle_beta   90.00
_cell.angle_gamma   90.00
#
_symmetry.space_group_name_H-M   'P 1'
#
loop_
_entity.id
_entity.type
_entity.pdbx_description
1 polymer ?
#
loop_
_entity_poly.entity_id
_entity_poly.type
_entity_poly.pdbx_seq_one_letter_code
_entity_poly.pdbx_strand_id
1 'polypeptide(L)'
;MAGCLHLMSNDVLLNIFSKLYATDLYNLKSVHERFESIIEDKYLWKHVHFGSNPIKLQFLRKFIKYFGTHTISITITGYIRSTVHSQQKKSRCLSEAFCLSLKRRCPALQELHLYNCYINYSDTKFNCFPSSIKKLSLCKTHLLNLSPVRCLLKSPFFRIEKIFPNLQEINLIDCKSWLKSNDIEILKKYCPDLKKINLGSVQFIWSNDTWIKKEL
;
A
#
# COMPACT_ATOMS: atom_id res chain seq x y z
N MET A 1 20.71 21.04 -20.40
CA MET A 1 19.98 20.04 -21.22
C MET A 1 18.48 20.12 -20.95
N ALA A 2 17.83 21.22 -21.32
CA ALA A 2 16.37 21.43 -21.20
C ALA A 2 15.71 21.59 -22.59
N GLY A 3 16.30 20.98 -23.61
CA GLY A 3 15.86 21.10 -25.00
C GLY A 3 14.76 20.10 -25.33
N CYS A 4 13.69 20.59 -25.95
CA CYS A 4 12.63 19.84 -26.64
C CYS A 4 11.41 19.33 -25.83
N LEU A 5 11.49 19.06 -24.52
CA LEU A 5 10.31 18.58 -23.78
C LEU A 5 9.17 19.61 -23.72
N HIS A 6 9.48 20.90 -23.70
CA HIS A 6 8.48 21.96 -23.70
C HIS A 6 7.76 22.13 -25.05
N LEU A 7 8.26 21.52 -26.13
CA LEU A 7 7.68 21.59 -27.49
C LEU A 7 6.69 20.44 -27.78
N MET A 8 6.66 19.40 -26.95
CA MET A 8 5.74 18.26 -27.14
C MET A 8 4.31 18.64 -26.76
N SER A 9 3.29 17.94 -27.27
CA SER A 9 1.89 18.17 -26.87
C SER A 9 1.62 17.70 -25.43
N ASN A 10 0.53 18.18 -24.80
CA ASN A 10 0.18 17.77 -23.43
C ASN A 10 -0.08 16.25 -23.35
N ASP A 11 -0.67 15.65 -24.37
CA ASP A 11 -0.98 14.22 -24.39
C ASP A 11 0.30 13.37 -24.38
N VAL A 12 1.32 13.78 -25.14
CA VAL A 12 2.61 13.10 -25.16
C VAL A 12 3.30 13.23 -23.80
N LEU A 13 3.27 14.42 -23.19
CA LEU A 13 3.82 14.64 -21.86
C LEU A 13 3.08 13.83 -20.79
N LEU A 14 1.75 13.77 -20.82
CA LEU A 14 0.94 12.93 -19.92
C LEU A 14 1.32 11.46 -20.06
N ASN A 15 1.50 10.96 -21.28
CA ASN A 15 1.90 9.58 -21.50
C ASN A 15 3.30 9.30 -20.94
N ILE A 16 4.26 10.20 -21.15
CA ILE A 16 5.62 10.08 -20.58
C ILE A 16 5.55 10.13 -19.04
N PHE A 17 4.84 11.11 -18.49
CA PHE A 17 4.72 11.33 -17.05
C PHE A 17 4.02 10.17 -16.34
N SER A 18 3.10 9.48 -17.02
CA SER A 18 2.44 8.27 -16.50
C SER A 18 3.39 7.10 -16.23
N LYS A 19 4.62 7.15 -16.74
CA LYS A 19 5.66 6.13 -16.52
C LYS A 19 6.58 6.46 -15.36
N LEU A 20 6.46 7.66 -14.78
CA LEU A 20 7.32 8.11 -13.69
C LEU A 20 6.78 7.68 -12.33
N TYR A 21 7.67 7.56 -11.35
CA TYR A 21 7.25 7.43 -9.96
C TYR A 21 6.66 8.76 -9.47
N ALA A 22 5.76 8.66 -8.49
CA ALA A 22 5.10 9.80 -7.89
C ALA A 22 6.11 10.85 -7.38
N THR A 23 7.23 10.42 -6.81
CA THR A 23 8.29 11.32 -6.34
C THR A 23 8.89 12.15 -7.46
N ASP A 24 9.14 11.53 -8.61
CA ASP A 24 9.77 12.17 -9.76
C ASP A 24 8.76 13.09 -10.43
N LEU A 25 7.52 12.63 -10.56
CA LEU A 25 6.40 13.44 -11.04
C LEU A 25 6.24 14.71 -10.20
N TYR A 26 6.26 14.60 -8.88
CA TYR A 26 6.15 15.75 -7.99
C TYR A 26 7.33 16.73 -8.10
N ASN A 27 8.52 16.25 -8.46
CA ASN A 27 9.68 17.10 -8.66
C ASN A 27 9.63 17.84 -10.01
N LEU A 28 8.91 17.32 -11.01
CA LEU A 28 8.75 17.99 -12.31
C LEU A 28 8.04 19.34 -12.23
N LYS A 29 7.24 19.58 -11.19
CA LYS A 29 6.56 20.87 -11.00
C LYS A 29 7.53 22.06 -10.93
N SER A 30 8.75 21.85 -10.41
CA SER A 30 9.76 22.90 -10.29
C SER A 30 10.61 23.06 -11.56
N VAL A 31 10.37 22.24 -12.59
CA VAL A 31 11.13 22.30 -13.85
C VAL A 31 10.51 23.30 -14.81
N HIS A 32 9.17 23.34 -14.91
CA HIS A 32 8.46 24.24 -15.83
C HIS A 32 7.00 24.42 -15.40
N GLU A 33 6.44 25.64 -15.51
CA GLU A 33 5.05 25.96 -15.12
C GLU A 33 4.01 25.07 -15.81
N ARG A 34 4.17 24.87 -17.12
CA ARG A 34 3.37 23.90 -17.90
C ARG A 34 3.32 22.50 -17.26
N PHE A 35 4.41 22.02 -16.67
CA PHE A 35 4.42 20.70 -16.03
C PHE A 35 3.61 20.70 -14.75
N GLU A 36 3.60 21.79 -13.99
CA GLU A 36 2.75 21.92 -12.80
C GLU A 36 1.28 21.70 -13.14
N SER A 37 0.78 22.32 -14.21
CA SER A 37 -0.59 22.11 -14.71
C SER A 37 -0.85 20.65 -15.12
N ILE A 38 0.08 20.03 -15.86
CA ILE A 38 -0.06 18.64 -16.31
C ILE A 38 -0.07 17.66 -15.13
N ILE A 39 0.73 17.92 -14.09
CA ILE A 39 0.82 17.08 -12.89
C ILE A 39 -0.51 17.04 -12.14
N GLU A 40 -1.38 18.05 -12.27
CA GLU A 40 -2.71 18.03 -11.63
C GLU A 40 -3.71 17.08 -12.32
N ASP A 41 -3.36 16.53 -13.49
CA ASP A 41 -4.21 15.59 -14.20
C ASP A 41 -4.43 14.29 -13.42
N LYS A 42 -5.71 13.95 -13.20
CA LYS A 42 -6.16 12.77 -12.45
C LYS A 42 -5.67 11.45 -13.07
N TYR A 43 -5.44 11.41 -14.38
CA TYR A 43 -4.93 10.23 -15.07
C TYR A 43 -3.60 9.76 -14.49
N LEU A 44 -2.71 10.69 -14.12
CA LEU A 44 -1.40 10.39 -13.54
C LEU A 44 -1.47 9.76 -12.15
N TRP A 45 -2.59 9.99 -11.43
CA TRP A 45 -2.77 9.55 -10.05
C TRP A 45 -3.71 8.36 -9.90
N LYS A 46 -4.00 7.67 -11.01
CA LYS A 46 -4.79 6.43 -11.04
C LYS A 46 -4.02 5.25 -10.44
N HIS A 47 -2.74 5.11 -10.79
CA HIS A 47 -1.84 4.05 -10.32
C HIS A 47 -0.57 4.68 -9.76
N VAL A 48 -0.55 4.91 -8.45
CA VAL A 48 0.50 5.69 -7.78
C VAL A 48 1.58 4.77 -7.25
N HIS A 49 2.82 4.96 -7.70
CA HIS A 49 3.98 4.24 -7.18
C HIS A 49 5.06 5.21 -6.72
N PHE A 50 5.51 5.11 -5.47
CA PHE A 50 6.54 5.98 -4.88
C PHE A 50 7.98 5.52 -5.13
N GLY A 51 8.21 4.62 -6.09
CA GLY A 51 9.49 3.94 -6.32
C GLY A 51 9.95 3.01 -5.19
N SER A 52 11.18 2.52 -5.34
CA SER A 52 11.87 1.65 -4.36
C SER A 52 12.53 2.45 -3.24
N ASN A 53 12.71 3.75 -3.43
CA ASN A 53 13.28 4.63 -2.42
C ASN A 53 12.26 4.84 -1.30
N PRO A 54 12.64 4.62 -0.03
CA PRO A 54 11.74 4.84 1.07
C PRO A 54 11.22 6.28 1.15
N ILE A 55 9.93 6.45 1.47
CA ILE A 55 9.29 7.76 1.62
C ILE A 55 8.91 8.05 3.08
N LYS A 56 9.21 9.27 3.54
CA LYS A 56 8.81 9.75 4.87
C LYS A 56 7.36 10.19 4.86
N LEU A 57 6.62 9.96 5.95
CA LEU A 57 5.22 10.37 6.09
C LEU A 57 4.98 11.86 5.79
N GLN A 58 5.87 12.75 6.24
CA GLN A 58 5.74 14.20 5.99
C GLN A 58 5.77 14.54 4.49
N PHE A 59 6.59 13.83 3.72
CA PHE A 59 6.64 14.01 2.28
C PHE A 59 5.44 13.34 1.60
N LEU A 60 5.09 12.13 2.02
CA LEU A 60 3.92 11.39 1.53
C LEU A 60 2.61 12.19 1.66
N ARG A 61 2.45 12.97 2.74
CA ARG A 61 1.27 13.84 2.95
C ARG A 61 1.10 14.90 1.86
N LYS A 62 2.16 15.33 1.18
CA LYS A 62 2.08 16.32 0.09
C LYS A 62 1.30 15.80 -1.11
N PHE A 63 1.15 14.49 -1.23
CA PHE A 63 0.50 13.82 -2.36
C PHE A 63 -1.01 13.63 -2.16
N ILE A 64 -1.51 13.75 -0.92
CA ILE A 64 -2.93 13.53 -0.59
C ILE A 64 -3.86 14.42 -1.43
N LYS A 65 -3.42 15.61 -1.84
CA LYS A 65 -4.23 16.51 -2.66
C LYS A 65 -4.52 15.97 -4.06
N TYR A 66 -3.65 15.12 -4.60
CA TYR A 66 -3.79 14.54 -5.92
C TYR A 66 -4.65 13.28 -5.93
N PHE A 67 -4.81 12.62 -4.78
CA PHE A 67 -5.61 11.40 -4.69
C PHE A 67 -7.11 11.69 -4.64
N GLY A 68 -7.89 10.79 -5.22
CA GLY A 68 -9.34 10.91 -5.24
C GLY A 68 -10.07 9.63 -5.64
N THR A 69 -11.32 9.78 -6.09
CA THR A 69 -12.15 8.68 -6.61
C THR A 69 -11.57 7.97 -7.83
N HIS A 70 -10.61 8.61 -8.51
CA HIS A 70 -9.91 8.05 -9.66
C HIS A 70 -8.70 7.17 -9.26
N THR A 71 -8.23 7.23 -8.01
CA THR A 71 -7.06 6.49 -7.54
C THR A 71 -7.43 5.03 -7.26
N ILE A 72 -6.81 4.10 -7.99
CA ILE A 72 -7.12 2.66 -7.97
C ILE A 72 -6.05 1.87 -7.22
N SER A 73 -4.77 2.23 -7.38
CA SER A 73 -3.64 1.51 -6.78
C SER A 73 -2.63 2.48 -6.17
N ILE A 74 -2.14 2.16 -4.96
CA ILE A 74 -1.08 2.91 -4.27
C ILE A 74 0.00 1.95 -3.78
N THR A 75 1.25 2.22 -4.17
CA THR A 75 2.44 1.50 -3.72
C THR A 75 3.39 2.41 -2.96
N ILE A 76 3.61 2.11 -1.67
CA ILE A 76 4.45 2.86 -0.74
C ILE A 76 5.61 1.98 -0.29
N THR A 77 6.82 2.54 -0.33
CA THR A 77 8.01 1.93 0.26
C THR A 77 8.43 2.70 1.50
N GLY A 78 8.57 2.01 2.64
CA GLY A 78 8.99 2.57 3.92
C GLY A 78 10.47 2.34 4.25
N TYR A 79 10.89 2.80 5.43
CA TYR A 79 12.28 2.72 5.91
C TYR A 79 12.47 1.61 6.97
N ILE A 80 12.52 0.34 6.59
CA ILE A 80 13.02 -0.67 7.54
C ILE A 80 14.55 -0.66 7.51
N ARG A 81 15.14 -0.07 8.54
CA ARG A 81 16.57 -0.25 8.88
C ARG A 81 16.65 -1.26 10.03
N SER A 82 17.53 -2.24 9.85
CA SER A 82 17.63 -3.47 10.66
C SER A 82 17.97 -3.26 12.14
N THR A 83 18.52 -2.12 12.58
CA THR A 83 19.39 -2.15 13.78
C THR A 83 19.04 -1.27 14.98
N VAL A 84 17.99 -0.43 15.00
CA VAL A 84 17.74 0.39 16.22
C VAL A 84 16.25 0.68 16.49
N HIS A 85 15.72 0.21 17.64
CA HIS A 85 14.36 0.51 18.12
C HIS A 85 14.07 2.02 18.21
N SER A 86 15.07 2.86 18.49
CA SER A 86 14.92 4.32 18.57
C SER A 86 14.64 5.00 17.22
N GLN A 87 14.97 4.35 16.09
CA GLN A 87 14.78 4.91 14.74
C GLN A 87 13.37 4.62 14.17
N GLN A 88 12.59 3.72 14.78
CA GLN A 88 11.27 3.30 14.27
C GLN A 88 10.25 4.45 14.24
N LYS A 89 10.28 5.37 15.23
CA LYS A 89 9.40 6.56 15.22
C LYS A 89 9.76 7.56 14.11
N LYS A 90 11.04 7.66 13.73
CA LYS A 90 11.54 8.58 12.69
C LYS A 90 11.34 8.03 11.27
N SER A 91 11.15 6.72 11.14
CA SER A 91 11.02 5.99 9.87
C SER A 91 9.56 5.79 9.41
N ARG A 92 8.57 6.24 10.20
CA ARG A 92 7.15 6.06 9.88
C ARG A 92 6.80 6.66 8.51
N CYS A 93 6.32 5.80 7.62
CA CYS A 93 5.69 6.17 6.36
C CYS A 93 4.16 6.21 6.48
N LEU A 94 3.58 5.60 7.52
CA LEU A 94 2.14 5.52 7.75
C LEU A 94 1.75 6.10 9.12
N SER A 95 0.58 6.71 9.17
CA SER A 95 -0.11 7.10 10.41
C SER A 95 -1.61 6.90 10.21
N GLU A 96 -2.36 6.71 11.29
CA GLU A 96 -3.82 6.62 11.26
C GLU A 96 -4.46 7.74 10.44
N ALA A 97 -4.13 9.01 10.72
CA ALA A 97 -4.67 10.16 10.00
C ALA A 97 -4.44 10.13 8.47
N PHE A 98 -3.32 9.56 8.03
CA PHE A 98 -3.02 9.41 6.61
C PHE A 98 -3.88 8.29 6.00
N CYS A 99 -4.01 7.16 6.69
CA CYS A 99 -4.82 6.04 6.26
C CYS A 99 -6.31 6.42 6.19
N LEU A 100 -6.82 7.14 7.20
CA LEU A 100 -8.18 7.68 7.19
C LEU A 100 -8.39 8.70 6.06
N SER A 101 -7.37 9.49 5.73
CA SER A 101 -7.43 10.38 4.56
C SER A 101 -7.55 9.61 3.26
N LEU A 102 -6.81 8.50 3.09
CA LEU A 102 -6.95 7.60 1.94
C LEU A 102 -8.35 6.98 1.91
N LYS A 103 -8.82 6.44 3.04
CA LYS A 103 -10.16 5.84 3.18
C LYS A 103 -11.27 6.78 2.76
N ARG A 104 -11.17 8.06 3.13
CA ARG A 104 -12.18 9.07 2.79
C ARG A 104 -12.08 9.56 1.35
N ARG A 105 -10.87 9.79 0.83
CA ARG A 105 -10.66 10.42 -0.49
C ARG A 105 -10.68 9.42 -1.65
N CYS A 106 -10.30 8.17 -1.40
CA CYS A 106 -10.07 7.15 -2.42
C CYS A 106 -11.05 5.98 -2.23
N PRO A 107 -12.38 6.20 -2.37
CA PRO A 107 -13.37 5.14 -2.17
C PRO A 107 -13.30 4.04 -3.24
N ALA A 108 -12.57 4.27 -4.34
CA ALA A 108 -12.33 3.30 -5.40
C ALA A 108 -10.96 2.62 -5.32
N LEU A 109 -10.20 2.80 -4.23
CA LEU A 109 -8.87 2.19 -4.09
C LEU A 109 -9.01 0.67 -3.97
N GLN A 110 -8.54 -0.05 -4.97
CA GLN A 110 -8.62 -1.51 -5.04
C GLN A 110 -7.32 -2.19 -4.59
N GLU A 111 -6.19 -1.51 -4.72
CA GLU A 111 -4.89 -2.10 -4.43
C GLU A 111 -4.06 -1.20 -3.50
N LEU A 112 -3.55 -1.80 -2.42
CA LEU A 112 -2.63 -1.13 -1.51
C LEU A 112 -1.41 -2.01 -1.29
N HIS A 113 -0.23 -1.48 -1.63
CA HIS A 113 1.03 -2.18 -1.49
C HIS A 113 1.95 -1.41 -0.54
N LEU A 114 2.36 -2.07 0.53
CA LEU A 114 3.22 -1.56 1.57
C LEU A 114 4.48 -2.41 1.62
N TYR A 115 5.59 -1.84 1.17
CA TYR A 115 6.90 -2.48 1.16
C TYR A 115 7.79 -1.88 2.21
N ASN A 116 8.46 -2.71 3.01
CA ASN A 116 9.41 -2.23 4.02
C ASN A 116 8.80 -1.20 4.99
N CYS A 117 7.55 -1.39 5.43
CA CYS A 117 6.82 -0.44 6.27
C CYS A 117 6.73 -0.90 7.74
N TYR A 118 6.86 0.05 8.67
CA TYR A 118 6.40 -0.11 10.05
C TYR A 118 4.95 0.35 10.17
N ILE A 119 4.11 -0.49 10.77
CA ILE A 119 2.71 -0.17 11.11
C ILE A 119 2.61 -0.27 12.62
N ASN A 120 2.26 0.84 13.28
CA ASN A 120 2.00 0.82 14.71
C ASN A 120 0.57 0.33 14.96
N TYR A 121 0.41 -0.90 15.43
CA TYR A 121 -0.91 -1.52 15.58
C TYR A 121 -1.75 -0.94 16.73
N SER A 122 -1.15 -0.11 17.60
CA SER A 122 -1.90 0.62 18.62
C SER A 122 -2.70 1.78 18.03
N ASP A 123 -2.24 2.39 16.93
CA ASP A 123 -2.86 3.57 16.29
C ASP A 123 -3.40 3.27 14.88
N THR A 124 -2.65 2.56 14.05
CA THR A 124 -2.94 2.34 12.63
C THR A 124 -3.35 0.89 12.42
N LYS A 125 -4.59 0.58 12.79
CA LYS A 125 -5.20 -0.74 12.56
C LYS A 125 -5.64 -0.87 11.10
N PHE A 126 -5.87 -2.11 10.65
CA PHE A 126 -6.28 -2.34 9.26
C PHE A 126 -7.66 -1.74 8.92
N ASN A 127 -8.52 -1.50 9.91
CA ASN A 127 -9.79 -0.78 9.71
C ASN A 127 -9.62 0.70 9.30
N CYS A 128 -8.42 1.27 9.43
CA CYS A 128 -8.09 2.60 8.94
C CYS A 128 -7.86 2.63 7.42
N PHE A 129 -7.66 1.48 6.77
CA PHE A 129 -7.51 1.40 5.32
C PHE A 129 -8.87 1.45 4.60
N PRO A 130 -8.91 1.81 3.30
CA PRO A 130 -10.12 1.74 2.49
C PRO A 130 -10.72 0.32 2.43
N SER A 131 -12.03 0.19 2.61
CA SER A 131 -12.74 -1.10 2.53
C SER A 131 -12.94 -1.60 1.09
N SER A 132 -12.70 -0.76 0.10
CA SER A 132 -12.74 -1.09 -1.34
C SER A 132 -11.57 -1.97 -1.80
N ILE A 133 -10.58 -2.23 -0.94
CA ILE A 133 -9.38 -2.99 -1.27
C ILE A 133 -9.75 -4.43 -1.65
N LYS A 134 -9.30 -4.84 -2.83
CA LYS A 134 -9.31 -6.20 -3.36
C LYS A 134 -7.95 -6.87 -3.26
N LYS A 135 -6.87 -6.08 -3.25
CA LYS A 135 -5.49 -6.58 -3.16
C LYS A 135 -4.71 -5.83 -2.09
N LEU A 136 -4.29 -6.54 -1.06
CA LEU A 136 -3.45 -5.99 0.00
C LEU A 136 -2.07 -6.66 -0.02
N SER A 137 -1.01 -5.88 -0.20
CA SER A 137 0.36 -6.39 -0.10
C SER A 137 1.06 -5.77 1.09
N LEU A 138 1.44 -6.60 2.05
CA LEU A 138 2.28 -6.28 3.18
C LEU A 138 3.58 -7.07 2.99
N CYS A 139 4.58 -6.47 2.36
CA CYS A 139 5.84 -7.14 2.05
C CYS A 139 6.95 -6.57 2.92
N LYS A 140 7.66 -7.43 3.65
CA LYS A 140 8.68 -7.05 4.64
C LYS A 140 8.12 -6.00 5.59
N THR A 141 6.91 -6.18 6.13
CA THR A 141 6.32 -5.23 7.08
C THR A 141 6.55 -5.66 8.52
N HIS A 142 6.61 -4.69 9.43
CA HIS A 142 6.64 -4.93 10.88
C HIS A 142 5.42 -4.29 11.55
N LEU A 143 4.65 -5.10 12.27
CA LEU A 143 3.60 -4.61 13.16
C LEU A 143 4.18 -4.35 14.55
N LEU A 144 4.24 -3.08 14.95
CA LEU A 144 4.66 -2.66 16.28
C LEU A 144 3.47 -2.68 17.24
N ASN A 145 3.71 -2.88 18.53
CA ASN A 145 2.68 -2.88 19.58
C ASN A 145 1.52 -3.87 19.32
N LEU A 146 1.80 -4.94 18.58
CA LEU A 146 0.90 -6.07 18.45
C LEU A 146 0.93 -6.87 19.76
N SER A 147 -0.24 -7.33 20.23
CA SER A 147 -0.30 -8.09 21.49
C SER A 147 0.53 -9.37 21.39
N PRO A 148 1.38 -9.70 22.38
CA PRO A 148 2.16 -10.93 22.38
C PRO A 148 1.26 -12.16 22.53
N VAL A 149 0.10 -12.01 23.18
CA VAL A 149 -0.91 -13.07 23.30
C VAL A 149 -1.73 -13.11 22.02
N ARG A 150 -1.55 -14.16 21.21
CA ARG A 150 -2.23 -14.32 19.92
C ARG A 150 -3.37 -15.32 20.04
N CYS A 151 -4.59 -14.80 20.04
CA CYS A 151 -5.83 -15.56 19.90
C CYS A 151 -6.68 -14.93 18.78
N LEU A 152 -7.81 -15.54 18.43
CA LEU A 152 -8.70 -15.06 17.35
C LEU A 152 -9.00 -13.54 17.45
N LEU A 153 -9.37 -13.07 18.65
CA LEU A 153 -9.71 -11.67 18.94
C LEU A 153 -8.51 -10.71 18.89
N LYS A 154 -7.29 -11.23 19.02
CA LYS A 154 -6.04 -10.48 19.04
C LYS A 154 -5.23 -10.65 17.74
N SER A 155 -5.79 -11.29 16.72
CA SER A 155 -5.21 -11.32 15.39
C SER A 155 -5.34 -9.95 14.71
N PRO A 156 -4.35 -9.51 13.92
CA PRO A 156 -4.50 -8.32 13.08
C PRO A 156 -5.59 -8.49 12.02
N PHE A 157 -6.02 -9.73 11.74
CA PHE A 157 -7.09 -10.06 10.81
C PHE A 157 -8.42 -10.38 11.52
N PHE A 158 -8.57 -10.00 12.79
CA PHE A 158 -9.86 -10.15 13.46
C PHE A 158 -10.95 -9.33 12.73
N ARG A 159 -12.07 -9.99 12.38
CA ARG A 159 -13.17 -9.41 11.59
C ARG A 159 -12.74 -8.86 10.23
N ILE A 160 -11.79 -9.53 9.58
CA ILE A 160 -11.26 -9.13 8.28
C ILE A 160 -12.35 -9.01 7.21
N GLU A 161 -13.41 -9.80 7.30
CA GLU A 161 -14.59 -9.76 6.42
C GLU A 161 -15.34 -8.42 6.47
N LYS A 162 -15.28 -7.73 7.61
CA LYS A 162 -15.88 -6.40 7.77
C LYS A 162 -14.92 -5.29 7.34
N ILE A 163 -13.62 -5.55 7.41
CA ILE A 163 -12.57 -4.58 7.09
C ILE A 163 -12.35 -4.52 5.58
N PHE A 164 -12.19 -5.68 4.93
CA PHE A 164 -11.99 -5.83 3.48
C PHE A 164 -13.00 -6.84 2.92
N PRO A 165 -14.28 -6.45 2.77
CA PRO A 165 -15.33 -7.35 2.30
C PRO A 165 -15.06 -7.95 0.92
N ASN A 166 -14.31 -7.26 0.06
CA ASN A 166 -14.03 -7.67 -1.31
C ASN A 166 -12.58 -8.15 -1.51
N LEU A 167 -11.89 -8.58 -0.44
CA LEU A 167 -10.47 -8.95 -0.53
C LEU A 167 -10.30 -10.25 -1.32
N GLN A 168 -9.55 -10.18 -2.42
CA GLN A 168 -9.30 -11.29 -3.34
C GLN A 168 -7.87 -11.80 -3.26
N GLU A 169 -6.91 -10.92 -3.01
CA GLU A 169 -5.49 -11.29 -2.92
C GLU A 169 -4.83 -10.63 -1.70
N ILE A 170 -4.06 -11.42 -0.96
CA ILE A 170 -3.19 -10.91 0.09
C ILE A 170 -1.76 -11.42 -0.09
N ASN A 171 -0.80 -10.50 -0.09
CA ASN A 171 0.64 -10.83 -0.11
C ASN A 171 1.24 -10.46 1.25
N LEU A 172 1.84 -11.42 1.94
CA LEU A 172 2.43 -11.33 3.28
C LEU A 172 3.89 -11.80 3.26
N ILE A 173 4.62 -11.38 2.23
CA ILE A 173 5.99 -11.82 1.98
C ILE A 173 6.92 -11.28 3.08
N ASP A 174 7.76 -12.13 3.64
CA ASP A 174 8.73 -11.76 4.70
C ASP A 174 8.11 -11.12 5.96
N CYS A 175 6.86 -11.47 6.29
CA CYS A 175 6.16 -10.99 7.49
C CYS A 175 6.35 -11.88 8.74
N LYS A 176 7.37 -12.77 8.74
CA LYS A 176 7.61 -13.78 9.80
C LYS A 176 7.73 -13.19 11.22
N SER A 177 8.12 -11.92 11.33
CA SER A 177 8.26 -11.22 12.61
C SER A 177 6.95 -11.10 13.41
N TRP A 178 5.79 -11.07 12.73
CA TRP A 178 4.49 -10.89 13.39
C TRP A 178 3.40 -11.85 12.88
N LEU A 179 3.53 -12.41 11.67
CA LEU A 179 2.56 -13.33 11.09
C LEU A 179 2.65 -14.72 11.76
N LYS A 180 1.52 -15.27 12.19
CA LYS A 180 1.41 -16.60 12.79
C LYS A 180 0.48 -17.48 11.97
N SER A 181 0.57 -18.81 12.11
CA SER A 181 -0.27 -19.76 11.36
C SER A 181 -1.76 -19.53 11.57
N ASN A 182 -2.19 -19.19 12.79
CA ASN A 182 -3.58 -18.88 13.09
C ASN A 182 -4.12 -17.67 12.30
N ASP A 183 -3.26 -16.71 11.93
CA ASP A 183 -3.66 -15.57 11.09
C ASP A 183 -4.00 -16.02 9.66
N ILE A 184 -3.27 -16.99 9.13
CA ILE A 184 -3.51 -17.57 7.81
C ILE A 184 -4.83 -18.32 7.82
N GLU A 185 -5.10 -19.10 8.87
CA GLU A 185 -6.38 -19.82 9.02
C GLU A 185 -7.58 -18.88 9.16
N ILE A 186 -7.40 -17.74 9.84
CA ILE A 186 -8.43 -16.67 9.88
C ILE A 186 -8.71 -16.14 8.46
N LEU A 187 -7.66 -15.83 7.69
CA LEU A 187 -7.82 -15.34 6.32
C LEU A 187 -8.57 -16.34 5.44
N LYS A 188 -8.19 -17.62 5.50
CA LYS A 188 -8.85 -18.70 4.74
C LYS A 188 -10.33 -18.89 5.11
N LYS A 189 -10.65 -18.76 6.41
CA LYS A 189 -11.99 -19.06 6.95
C LYS A 189 -12.97 -17.90 6.80
N TYR A 190 -12.49 -16.66 6.97
CA TYR A 190 -13.38 -15.51 7.12
C TYR A 190 -13.35 -14.55 5.92
N CYS A 191 -12.40 -14.63 4.99
CA CYS A 191 -12.46 -13.83 3.76
C CYS A 191 -13.17 -14.62 2.63
N PRO A 192 -14.44 -14.33 2.31
CA PRO A 192 -15.21 -15.14 1.36
C PRO A 192 -14.68 -15.06 -0.08
N ASP A 193 -14.22 -13.88 -0.51
CA ASP A 193 -13.77 -13.64 -1.89
C ASP A 193 -12.27 -13.91 -2.09
N LEU A 194 -11.57 -14.38 -1.05
CA LEU A 194 -10.11 -14.51 -1.09
C LEU A 194 -9.71 -15.70 -1.95
N LYS A 195 -8.95 -15.42 -3.01
CA LYS A 195 -8.50 -16.41 -3.99
C LYS A 195 -7.03 -16.76 -3.83
N LYS A 196 -6.24 -15.86 -3.23
CA LYS A 196 -4.78 -16.00 -3.17
C LYS A 196 -4.20 -15.45 -1.88
N ILE A 197 -3.40 -16.27 -1.21
CA ILE A 197 -2.52 -15.89 -0.11
C ILE A 197 -1.08 -16.19 -0.53
N ASN A 198 -0.23 -15.17 -0.61
CA ASN A 198 1.18 -15.33 -0.94
C ASN A 198 2.06 -15.03 0.27
N LEU A 199 2.90 -15.98 0.68
CA LEU A 199 3.82 -15.86 1.82
C LEU A 199 5.29 -15.75 1.39
N GLY A 200 5.57 -15.61 0.10
CA GLY A 200 6.92 -15.59 -0.47
C GLY A 200 7.29 -16.93 -1.08
N SER A 201 7.83 -17.85 -0.27
CA SER A 201 8.20 -19.21 -0.73
C SER A 201 7.01 -20.17 -0.85
N VAL A 202 5.86 -19.79 -0.31
CA VAL A 202 4.63 -20.59 -0.32
C VAL A 202 3.47 -19.71 -0.74
N GLN A 203 2.62 -20.25 -1.61
CA GLN A 203 1.37 -19.62 -2.01
C GLN A 203 0.20 -20.58 -1.76
N PHE A 204 -0.90 -20.07 -1.23
CA PHE A 204 -2.18 -20.78 -1.21
C PHE A 204 -3.09 -20.18 -2.27
N ILE A 205 -3.69 -21.04 -3.09
CA ILE A 205 -4.65 -20.67 -4.13
C ILE A 205 -5.95 -21.38 -3.85
N TRP A 206 -7.06 -20.64 -3.83
CA TRP A 206 -8.39 -21.21 -3.74
C TRP A 206 -8.79 -21.76 -5.12
N SER A 207 -9.05 -23.06 -5.19
CA SER A 207 -9.44 -23.77 -6.41
C SER A 207 -10.24 -25.01 -6.03
N ASN A 208 -11.31 -25.31 -6.75
CA ASN A 208 -12.17 -26.46 -6.48
C ASN A 208 -12.61 -26.54 -5.00
N ASP A 209 -13.12 -25.43 -4.47
CA ASP A 209 -13.61 -25.28 -3.10
C ASP A 209 -12.62 -25.67 -1.98
N THR A 210 -11.33 -25.65 -2.29
CA THR A 210 -10.26 -25.96 -1.33
C THR A 210 -9.04 -25.07 -1.52
N TRP A 211 -8.24 -24.93 -0.46
CA TRP A 211 -6.97 -24.21 -0.50
C TRP A 211 -5.84 -25.16 -0.94
N ILE A 212 -5.29 -24.90 -2.13
CA ILE A 212 -4.13 -25.63 -2.66
C ILE A 212 -2.85 -24.90 -2.27
N LYS A 213 -1.95 -25.57 -1.55
CA LYS A 213 -0.60 -25.08 -1.26
C LYS A 213 0.31 -25.33 -2.47
N LYS A 214 1.00 -24.30 -2.94
CA LYS A 214 2.07 -24.35 -3.95
C LYS A 214 3.37 -23.82 -3.35
N GLU A 215 4.46 -24.50 -3.62
CA GLU A 215 5.82 -24.04 -3.29
C GLU A 215 6.40 -23.34 -4.53
N LEU A 216 7.16 -22.27 -4.31
CA LEU A 216 7.71 -21.39 -5.35
C LEU A 216 9.24 -21.44 -5.35
#